data_AF-A0A815ZHI5-F1
#
_entry.id   AF-A0A815ZHI5-F1
#
_cell.length_a   1.000
_cell.length_b   1.000
_cell.length_c   1.000
_cell.angle_alpha   90.00
_cell.angle_beta   90.00
_cell.angle_gamma   90.00
#
_symmetry.space_group_name_H-M   'P 1'
#
loop_
_entity.id
_entity.type
_entity.pdbx_description
1 polymer ?
#
loop_
_entity_poly.entity_id
_entity_poly.type
_entity_poly.pdbx_seq_one_letter_code
_entity_poly.pdbx_strand_id
1 'polypeptide(L)' 'ARDSAFKSVKTIAECLADELINAAKGSSTSFAIKRKDELERVAKSNR' A
#
# COMPACT_ATOMS: atom_id res chain seq x y z
N ALA A 1 5.34 -1.83 -3.22
CA ALA A 1 6.80 -2.14 -3.13
C ALA A 1 7.41 -2.62 -4.45
N ARG A 2 7.16 -3.86 -4.93
CA ARG A 2 7.83 -4.38 -6.14
C ARG A 2 7.55 -3.56 -7.40
N ASP A 3 6.27 -3.25 -7.66
CA ASP A 3 5.89 -2.41 -8.80
C ASP A 3 6.37 -0.97 -8.66
N SER A 4 6.43 -0.47 -7.42
CA SER A 4 6.93 0.87 -7.09
C SER A 4 8.43 0.98 -7.35
N ALA A 5 9.20 -0.05 -6.98
CA ALA A 5 10.64 -0.11 -7.21
C ALA A 5 10.97 -0.29 -8.70
N PHE A 6 10.17 -1.06 -9.45
CA PHE A 6 10.39 -1.25 -10.89
C PHE A 6 10.17 0.03 -11.70
N LYS A 7 9.32 0.95 -11.22
CA LYS A 7 8.98 2.21 -11.88
C LYS A 7 9.76 3.41 -11.31
N SER A 8 10.68 3.19 -10.38
CA SER A 8 11.39 4.24 -9.66
C SER A 8 12.90 4.09 -9.79
N VAL A 9 13.61 5.20 -9.63
CA VAL A 9 15.08 5.21 -9.41
C VAL A 9 15.46 4.74 -8.00
N LYS A 10 14.48 4.67 -7.08
CA LYS A 10 14.68 4.19 -5.71
C LYS A 10 14.99 2.70 -5.70
N THR A 11 15.87 2.30 -4.81
CA THR A 11 16.14 0.89 -4.53
C THR A 11 14.90 0.19 -3.98
N ILE A 12 14.88 -1.15 -4.06
CA ILE A 12 13.82 -1.96 -3.47
C ILE A 12 13.74 -1.72 -1.95
N ALA A 13 14.88 -1.54 -1.27
CA ALA A 13 14.92 -1.27 0.16
C ALA A 13 14.25 0.06 0.53
N GLU A 14 14.50 1.13 -0.21
CA GLU A 14 13.85 2.43 0.00
C GLU A 14 12.34 2.35 -0.29
N CYS A 15 11.95 1.68 -1.38
CA CYS A 15 10.53 1.46 -1.69
C CYS A 15 9.80 0.64 -0.63
N LEU A 16 10.50 -0.30 0.02
CA LEU A 16 9.97 -1.08 1.14
C LEU A 16 9.87 -0.24 2.41
N ALA A 17 10.90 0.55 2.73
CA ALA A 17 10.89 1.43 3.89
C ALA A 17 9.74 2.45 3.80
N ASP A 18 9.56 3.08 2.62
CA ASP A 18 8.45 3.99 2.35
C ASP A 18 7.09 3.28 2.52
N GLU A 19 6.96 2.04 2.04
CA GLU A 19 5.72 1.26 2.19
C GLU A 19 5.44 0.95 3.66
N LEU A 20 6.44 0.54 4.45
CA LEU A 20 6.30 0.25 5.88
C LEU A 20 5.87 1.49 6.67
N ILE A 21 6.50 2.64 6.42
CA ILE A 21 6.15 3.90 7.09
C ILE A 21 4.74 4.33 6.73
N ASN A 22 4.36 4.25 5.45
CA ASN A 22 3.02 4.64 5.01
C ASN A 22 1.94 3.71 5.55
N ALA A 23 2.22 2.40 5.61
CA ALA A 23 1.31 1.43 6.20
C ALA A 23 1.12 1.68 7.70
N ALA A 24 2.20 1.92 8.44
CA ALA A 24 2.14 2.23 9.88
C ALA A 24 1.33 3.50 10.17
N LYS A 25 1.36 4.49 9.27
CA LYS A 25 0.57 5.72 9.36
C LYS A 25 -0.89 5.55 8.93
N GLY A 26 -1.30 4.36 8.47
CA GLY A 26 -2.62 4.16 7.88
C GLY A 26 -2.86 5.00 6.62
N SER A 27 -1.78 5.41 5.94
CA SER A 27 -1.89 6.28 4.77
C SER A 27 -2.52 5.54 3.60
N SER A 28 -3.44 6.21 2.91
CA SER A 28 -4.00 5.74 1.64
C SER A 28 -2.96 5.71 0.51
N THR A 29 -1.74 6.21 0.71
CA THR A 29 -0.63 6.01 -0.22
C THR A 29 -0.07 4.58 -0.15
N SER A 30 -0.24 3.87 0.98
CA SER A 30 0.15 2.47 1.13
C SER A 30 -0.72 1.57 0.26
N PHE A 31 -0.07 0.64 -0.42
CA PHE A 31 -0.73 -0.39 -1.19
C PHE A 31 -1.57 -1.30 -0.28
N ALA A 32 -1.01 -1.69 0.86
CA ALA A 32 -1.68 -2.60 1.81
C ALA A 32 -2.96 -1.98 2.37
N ILE A 33 -2.91 -0.70 2.78
CA ILE A 33 -4.09 0.02 3.30
C ILE A 33 -5.18 0.12 2.23
N LYS A 34 -4.83 0.56 1.01
CA LYS A 34 -5.78 0.64 -0.10
C LYS A 34 -6.50 -0.68 -0.38
N ARG A 35 -5.76 -1.78 -0.44
CA ARG A 35 -6.33 -3.12 -0.69
C ARG A 35 -7.24 -3.57 0.45
N LYS A 36 -6.85 -3.31 1.70
CA LYS A 36 -7.68 -3.60 2.88
C LYS A 36 -9.00 -2.84 2.80
N ASP A 37 -8.95 -1.53 2.59
CA ASP A 37 -10.14 -0.68 2.58
C ASP A 37 -11.08 -1.01 1.41
N GLU A 38 -10.52 -1.36 0.26
CA GLU A 38 -11.30 -1.82 -0.90
C GLU A 38 -12.06 -3.11 -0.59
N LEU A 39 -11.41 -4.10 0.02
CA LEU A 39 -12.04 -5.36 0.43
C LEU A 39 -13.12 -5.15 1.49
N GLU A 40 -12.84 -4.34 2.51
CA GLU A 40 -13.81 -4.01 3.56
C GLU A 40 -15.04 -3.30 2.99
N ARG A 41 -14.85 -2.41 1.99
CA ARG A 41 -15.95 -1.71 1.33
C ARG A 41 -16.84 -2.67 0.55
N VAL A 42 -16.26 -3.57 -0.24
CA VAL A 42 -17.03 -4.59 -0.98
C VAL A 42 -17.79 -5.51 -0.01
N ALA A 43 -17.12 -5.95 1.04
CA ALA A 43 -17.74 -6.82 2.05
C ALA A 43 -18.91 -6.16 2.78
N LYS A 44 -18.84 -4.83 3.04
CA LYS A 44 -19.95 -4.07 3.64
C LYS A 44 -21.12 -3.86 2.68
N SER A 45 -20.85 -3.71 1.38
CA SER A 45 -21.88 -3.50 0.37
C SER A 45 -22.66 -4.76 0.00
N ASN A 46 -22.10 -5.94 0.25
CA ASN A 46 -22.70 -7.24 -0.08
C ASN A 46 -23.38 -7.92 1.13
N ARG A 47 -23.79 -7.12 2.13
CA ARG A 47 -24.57 -7.56 3.29
C ARG A 47 -25.97 -6.98 3.25
#